data_AF-A0AA41Y939-F1
#
_entry.id   AF-A0AA41Y939-F1
#
_cell.length_a   1.000
_cell.length_b   1.000
_cell.length_c   1.000
_cell.angle_alpha   90.00
_cell.angle_beta   90.00
_cell.angle_gamma   90.00
#
_symmetry.space_group_name_H-M   'P 1'
#
loop_
_entity.id
_entity.type
_entity.pdbx_description
1 polymer ?
#
loop_
_entity_poly.entity_id
_entity_poly.type
_entity_poly.pdbx_seq_one_letter_code
_entity_poly.pdbx_strand_id
1 'polypeptide(L)'
;MNPLMRRFLFQTSLLTFAFFVLGYLFYFLLFPNWYIRFLPIALIFLFLVTNLVHYYLLRIAGKSMAKFTARFMGMSFIKMFIYLVFAISFAFFHRDQAKVFLINFLVIYFAFSIVEVCEIARVVKQKSN
;
A
#
# COMPACT_ATOMS: atom_id res chain seq x y z
N MET A 1 20.11 -2.48 -7.25
CA MET A 1 18.66 -2.15 -7.18
C MET A 1 18.42 -0.93 -8.06
N ASN A 2 17.38 -0.92 -8.91
CA ASN A 2 17.06 0.22 -9.80
C ASN A 2 16.89 1.51 -8.96
N PRO A 3 17.47 2.67 -9.34
CA PRO A 3 17.32 3.93 -8.59
C PRO A 3 15.85 4.32 -8.36
N LEU A 4 14.96 4.02 -9.31
CA LEU A 4 13.51 4.23 -9.18
C LEU A 4 12.92 3.35 -8.08
N MET A 5 13.33 2.08 -8.00
CA MET A 5 12.90 1.15 -6.95
C MET A 5 13.41 1.58 -5.57
N ARG A 6 14.67 2.05 -5.48
CA ARG A 6 15.23 2.52 -4.20
C ARG A 6 14.48 3.73 -3.66
N ARG A 7 14.14 4.67 -4.54
CA ARG A 7 13.31 5.82 -4.21
C ARG A 7 11.93 5.39 -3.71
N PHE A 8 11.27 4.50 -4.45
CA PHE A 8 9.93 4.02 -4.08
C PHE A 8 9.91 3.29 -2.73
N LEU A 9 10.91 2.43 -2.49
CA LEU A 9 11.10 1.78 -1.19
C LEU A 9 11.28 2.80 -0.09
N PHE A 10 12.12 3.83 -0.29
CA PHE A 10 12.31 4.86 0.71
C PHE A 10 11.02 5.63 1.02
N GLN A 11 10.26 6.03 -0.01
CA GLN A 11 8.98 6.73 0.16
C GLN A 11 7.94 5.87 0.89
N THR A 12 7.79 4.61 0.49
CA THR A 12 6.84 3.70 1.13
C THR A 12 7.29 3.30 2.53
N SER A 13 8.58 3.15 2.80
CA SER A 13 9.11 2.91 4.16
C SER A 13 8.89 4.11 5.07
N LEU A 14 9.13 5.33 4.58
CA LEU A 14 8.83 6.56 5.31
C LEU A 14 7.33 6.69 5.60
N LEU A 15 6.48 6.35 4.64
CA LEU A 15 5.03 6.32 4.81
C LEU A 15 4.60 5.29 5.87
N THR A 16 5.13 4.06 5.81
CA THR A 16 4.90 3.02 6.82
C THR A 16 5.29 3.51 8.22
N PHE A 17 6.48 4.10 8.34
CA PHE A 17 6.98 4.61 9.60
C PHE A 17 6.11 5.75 10.13
N ALA A 18 5.69 6.68 9.26
CA ALA A 18 4.80 7.77 9.62
C ALA A 18 3.45 7.25 10.13
N PHE A 19 2.82 6.31 9.43
CA PHE A 19 1.55 5.71 9.90
C PHE A 19 1.72 4.90 11.19
N PHE A 20 2.86 4.25 11.39
CA PHE A 20 3.13 3.52 12.62
C PHE A 20 3.20 4.49 13.82
N VAL A 21 3.98 5.57 13.69
CA VAL A 21 4.12 6.58 14.74
C VAL A 21 2.81 7.34 14.97
N LEU A 22 2.15 7.79 13.90
CA LEU A 22 0.88 8.52 14.00
C LEU A 22 -0.23 7.64 14.57
N GLY A 23 -0.33 6.39 14.12
CA GLY A 23 -1.29 5.44 14.67
C GLY A 23 -1.04 5.18 16.15
N TYR A 24 0.22 4.94 16.54
CA TYR A 24 0.58 4.75 17.95
C TYR A 24 0.21 5.97 18.80
N LEU A 25 0.61 7.18 18.39
CA LEU A 25 0.29 8.41 19.12
C LEU A 25 -1.21 8.68 19.19
N PHE A 26 -1.94 8.45 18.09
CA PHE A 26 -3.39 8.65 18.03
C PHE A 26 -4.13 7.75 19.01
N TYR A 27 -3.81 6.45 19.04
CA TYR A 27 -4.44 5.52 19.98
C TYR A 27 -3.96 5.72 21.42
N PHE A 28 -2.71 6.11 21.63
CA PHE A 28 -2.18 6.38 22.96
C PHE A 28 -2.81 7.63 23.59
N LEU A 29 -2.97 8.72 22.82
CA LEU A 29 -3.43 10.02 23.33
C LEU A 29 -4.95 10.17 23.33
N LEU A 30 -5.63 9.73 22.28
CA LEU A 30 -7.05 10.06 22.05
C LEU A 30 -7.99 8.89 22.34
N PHE A 31 -7.56 7.65 22.12
CA PHE A 31 -8.43 6.46 22.22
C PHE A 31 -7.73 5.24 22.84
N PRO A 32 -7.27 5.31 24.10
CA PRO A 32 -6.50 4.23 24.74
C PRO A 32 -7.28 2.90 24.84
N ASN A 33 -8.61 2.96 24.95
CA ASN A 33 -9.48 1.78 24.99
C ASN A 33 -9.65 1.08 23.62
N TRP A 34 -9.26 1.73 22.52
CA TRP A 34 -9.40 1.21 21.16
C TRP A 34 -8.07 0.78 20.56
N TYR A 35 -7.07 0.47 21.41
CA TYR A 35 -5.74 0.09 20.94
C TYR A 35 -5.78 -1.07 19.94
N ILE A 36 -5.40 -0.79 18.70
CA ILE A 36 -5.42 -1.79 17.63
C ILE A 36 -4.09 -2.53 17.62
N ARG A 37 -4.04 -3.68 18.30
CA ARG A 37 -2.89 -4.58 18.30
C ARG A 37 -2.46 -5.00 16.87
N PHE A 38 -3.41 -5.03 15.93
CA PHE A 38 -3.21 -5.55 14.57
C PHE A 38 -2.85 -4.50 13.50
N LEU A 39 -2.81 -3.21 13.85
CA LEU A 39 -2.46 -2.14 12.91
C LEU A 39 -1.05 -2.34 12.29
N PRO A 40 -0.02 -2.78 13.03
CA PRO A 40 1.30 -3.07 12.45
C PRO A 40 1.27 -4.17 11.39
N ILE A 41 0.42 -5.18 11.57
CA ILE A 41 0.30 -6.30 10.62
C ILE A 41 -0.31 -5.80 9.30
N ALA A 42 -1.34 -4.96 9.36
CA ALA A 42 -1.89 -4.31 8.16
C ALA A 42 -0.84 -3.47 7.44
N LEU A 43 -0.09 -2.64 8.17
CA LEU A 43 0.97 -1.81 7.59
C LEU A 43 2.03 -2.63 6.87
N ILE A 44 2.55 -3.69 7.50
CA ILE A 44 3.54 -4.57 6.90
C ILE A 44 2.96 -5.25 5.65
N PHE A 45 1.73 -5.75 5.72
CA PHE A 45 1.07 -6.41 4.60
C PHE A 45 0.89 -5.47 3.39
N LEU A 46 0.32 -4.28 3.62
CA LEU A 46 0.15 -3.26 2.58
C LEU A 46 1.48 -2.83 1.97
N PHE A 47 2.51 -2.63 2.81
CA PHE A 47 3.86 -2.29 2.37
C PHE A 47 4.46 -3.38 1.47
N LEU A 48 4.40 -4.65 1.88
CA LEU A 48 4.99 -5.76 1.14
C LEU A 48 4.33 -5.94 -0.21
N VAL A 49 2.99 -6.00 -0.25
CA VAL A 49 2.25 -6.18 -1.50
C VAL A 49 2.46 -5.00 -2.44
N THR A 50 2.42 -3.76 -1.93
CA THR A 50 2.64 -2.56 -2.77
C THR A 50 4.03 -2.57 -3.39
N ASN A 51 5.07 -2.85 -2.59
CA ASN A 51 6.44 -2.88 -3.11
C ASN A 51 6.67 -4.04 -4.08
N LEU A 52 6.07 -5.21 -3.86
CA LEU A 52 6.17 -6.33 -4.79
C LEU A 52 5.51 -6.01 -6.13
N VAL A 53 4.31 -5.43 -6.10
CA VAL A 53 3.59 -5.00 -7.31
C VAL A 53 4.38 -3.92 -8.05
N HIS A 54 4.85 -2.89 -7.34
CA HIS A 54 5.65 -1.83 -7.95
C HIS A 54 6.95 -2.35 -8.57
N TYR A 55 7.66 -3.25 -7.90
CA TYR A 55 8.84 -3.92 -8.44
C TYR A 55 8.55 -4.65 -9.75
N TYR A 56 7.46 -5.42 -9.79
CA TYR A 56 7.03 -6.10 -11.01
C TYR A 56 6.72 -5.11 -12.14
N LEU A 57 6.00 -4.03 -11.84
CA LEU A 57 5.66 -2.97 -12.80
C LEU A 57 6.90 -2.27 -13.37
N LEU A 58 7.89 -1.96 -12.54
CA LEU A 58 9.16 -1.37 -13.01
C LEU A 58 9.92 -2.28 -13.98
N ARG A 59 9.87 -3.60 -13.78
CA ARG A 59 10.55 -4.58 -14.64
C ARG A 59 9.93 -4.67 -16.04
N ILE A 60 8.63 -4.42 -16.15
CA ILE A 60 7.90 -4.46 -17.42
C ILE A 60 7.84 -3.08 -18.11
N ALA A 61 8.08 -1.99 -17.38
CA ALA A 61 8.14 -0.64 -17.92
C ALA A 61 9.26 -0.56 -18.98
N GLY A 62 8.92 -0.23 -20.23
CA GLY A 62 9.89 -0.01 -21.32
C GLY A 62 9.80 -0.95 -22.52
N LYS A 63 8.89 -1.94 -22.54
CA LYS A 63 8.69 -2.80 -23.74
C LYS A 63 7.63 -2.25 -24.70
N SER A 64 6.49 -1.77 -24.20
CA SER A 64 5.55 -0.93 -24.96
C SER A 64 4.54 -0.26 -24.01
N MET A 65 4.11 0.95 -24.35
CA MET A 65 3.22 1.76 -23.50
C MET A 65 1.81 1.15 -23.37
N ALA A 66 1.26 0.61 -24.45
CA ALA A 66 -0.03 -0.08 -24.42
C ALA A 66 0.00 -1.35 -23.54
N LYS A 67 1.06 -2.18 -23.66
CA LYS A 67 1.21 -3.39 -22.83
C LYS A 67 1.48 -3.04 -21.37
N PHE A 68 2.16 -1.92 -21.10
CA PHE A 68 2.37 -1.43 -19.74
C PHE A 68 1.05 -1.04 -19.09
N THR A 69 0.20 -0.26 -19.77
CA THR A 69 -1.08 0.20 -19.24
C THR A 69 -2.01 -0.98 -18.90
N ALA A 70 -2.15 -1.94 -19.81
CA ALA A 70 -2.97 -3.14 -19.56
C ALA A 70 -2.47 -3.96 -18.36
N ARG A 71 -1.14 -4.14 -18.23
CA ARG A 71 -0.54 -4.85 -17.09
C ARG A 71 -0.66 -4.08 -15.78
N PHE A 72 -0.52 -2.75 -15.83
CA PHE A 72 -0.72 -1.90 -14.66
C PHE A 72 -2.14 -2.02 -14.11
N MET A 73 -3.15 -1.96 -14.98
CA MET A 73 -4.54 -2.16 -14.59
C MET A 73 -4.77 -3.56 -14.01
N GLY A 74 -4.29 -4.61 -14.68
CA GLY A 74 -4.43 -5.99 -14.20
C GLY A 74 -3.77 -6.23 -12.84
N MET A 75 -2.55 -5.74 -12.65
CA MET A 75 -1.85 -5.86 -11.36
C MET A 75 -2.52 -5.05 -10.25
N SER A 76 -3.03 -3.86 -10.56
CA SER A 76 -3.78 -3.03 -9.61
C SER A 76 -5.07 -3.72 -9.17
N PHE A 77 -5.77 -4.36 -10.10
CA PHE A 77 -6.97 -5.16 -9.79
C PHE A 77 -6.64 -6.36 -8.89
N ILE A 78 -5.63 -7.15 -9.25
CA ILE A 78 -5.18 -8.29 -8.42
C ILE A 78 -4.79 -7.82 -7.02
N LYS A 79 -4.03 -6.72 -6.92
CA LYS A 79 -3.64 -6.13 -5.63
C LYS A 79 -4.87 -5.72 -4.80
N MET A 80 -5.82 -5.04 -5.40
CA MET A 80 -7.06 -4.64 -4.73
C MET A 80 -7.83 -5.86 -4.22
N PHE A 81 -7.87 -6.95 -5.00
CA PHE A 81 -8.51 -8.19 -4.60
C PHE A 81 -7.79 -8.85 -3.41
N ILE A 82 -6.45 -8.90 -3.44
CA ILE A 82 -5.63 -9.39 -2.31
C ILE A 82 -5.91 -8.58 -1.03
N TYR A 83 -6.02 -7.26 -1.15
CA TYR A 83 -6.37 -6.38 -0.02
C TYR A 83 -7.77 -6.63 0.51
N LEU A 84 -8.73 -6.85 -0.38
CA LEU A 84 -10.11 -7.14 -0.01
C LEU A 84 -10.20 -8.47 0.74
N VAL A 85 -9.57 -9.54 0.22
CA VAL A 85 -9.55 -10.85 0.90
C VAL A 85 -8.93 -10.71 2.28
N PHE A 86 -7.78 -10.04 2.40
CA PHE A 86 -7.12 -9.82 3.68
C PHE A 86 -8.01 -9.06 4.69
N ALA A 87 -8.65 -7.97 4.25
CA ALA A 87 -9.54 -7.18 5.08
C ALA A 87 -10.78 -7.97 5.55
N ILE A 88 -11.39 -8.76 4.65
CA ILE A 88 -12.55 -9.61 4.98
C ILE A 88 -12.14 -10.72 5.95
N SER A 89 -11.02 -11.41 5.69
CA SER A 89 -10.51 -12.46 6.58
C SER A 89 -10.28 -11.89 7.98
N PHE A 90 -9.63 -10.73 8.08
CA PHE A 90 -9.41 -10.08 9.37
C PHE A 90 -10.73 -9.75 10.09
N ALA A 91 -11.67 -9.11 9.38
CA ALA A 91 -12.97 -8.74 9.94
C ALA A 91 -13.79 -9.96 10.40
N PHE A 92 -13.62 -11.11 9.74
CA PHE A 92 -14.29 -12.35 10.10
C PHE A 92 -13.74 -12.95 11.41
N PHE A 93 -12.41 -12.96 11.59
CA PHE A 93 -11.76 -13.52 12.79
C PHE A 93 -11.78 -12.57 14.00
N HIS A 94 -11.81 -11.25 13.78
CA HIS A 94 -11.70 -10.23 14.84
C HIS A 94 -12.85 -9.22 14.76
N ARG A 95 -14.09 -9.70 14.94
CA ARG A 95 -15.31 -8.90 14.78
C ARG A 95 -15.40 -7.71 15.73
N ASP A 96 -14.85 -7.85 16.93
CA ASP A 96 -14.76 -6.81 17.96
C ASP A 96 -13.98 -5.58 17.50
N GLN A 97 -12.91 -5.80 16.74
CA GLN A 97 -12.01 -4.74 16.25
C GLN A 97 -12.21 -4.42 14.76
N ALA A 98 -13.08 -5.16 14.06
CA ALA A 98 -13.26 -5.08 12.62
C ALA A 98 -13.54 -3.65 12.13
N LYS A 99 -14.45 -2.92 12.78
CA LYS A 99 -14.83 -1.56 12.35
C LYS A 99 -13.63 -0.62 12.34
N VAL A 100 -12.87 -0.58 13.43
CA VAL A 100 -11.75 0.34 13.56
C VAL A 100 -10.58 -0.10 12.71
N PHE A 101 -10.33 -1.40 12.61
CA PHE A 101 -9.34 -1.96 11.70
C PHE A 101 -9.64 -1.57 10.25
N LEU A 102 -10.87 -1.76 9.77
CA LEU A 102 -11.25 -1.47 8.39
C LEU A 102 -11.10 0.01 8.04
N ILE A 103 -11.43 0.92 8.96
CA ILE A 103 -11.23 2.36 8.77
C ILE A 103 -9.74 2.68 8.60
N ASN A 104 -8.88 2.18 9.51
CA ASN A 104 -7.43 2.39 9.41
C ASN A 104 -6.86 1.77 8.14
N PHE A 105 -7.28 0.54 7.84
CA PHE A 105 -6.86 -0.19 6.65
C PHE A 105 -7.19 0.61 5.38
N LEU A 106 -8.39 1.19 5.31
CA LEU A 106 -8.81 2.00 4.17
C LEU A 106 -7.99 3.29 4.03
N VAL A 107 -7.72 4.00 5.14
CA VAL A 107 -6.89 5.21 5.14
C VAL A 107 -5.47 4.89 4.66
N ILE A 108 -4.87 3.84 5.20
CA ILE A 108 -3.52 3.39 4.81
C ILE A 108 -3.53 2.95 3.34
N TYR A 109 -4.53 2.18 2.92
CA TYR A 109 -4.70 1.75 1.54
C TYR A 109 -4.69 2.92 0.55
N PHE A 110 -5.46 3.97 0.82
CA PHE A 110 -5.47 5.15 -0.04
C PHE A 110 -4.12 5.84 -0.10
N ALA A 111 -3.46 6.02 1.05
CA ALA A 111 -2.15 6.67 1.10
C ALA A 111 -1.09 5.91 0.29
N PHE A 112 -1.03 4.58 0.44
CA PHE A 112 -0.12 3.74 -0.36
C PHE A 112 -0.47 3.76 -1.85
N SER A 113 -1.76 3.72 -2.18
CA SER A 113 -2.23 3.72 -3.57
C SER A 113 -1.89 5.04 -4.28
N ILE A 114 -2.06 6.18 -3.60
CA ILE A 114 -1.69 7.50 -4.13
C ILE A 114 -0.20 7.54 -4.47
N VAL A 115 0.67 7.13 -3.53
CA VAL A 115 2.12 7.12 -3.75
C VAL A 115 2.51 6.23 -4.93
N GLU A 116 1.92 5.03 -5.03
CA GLU A 116 2.19 4.12 -6.15
C GLU A 116 1.77 4.71 -7.50
N VAL A 117 0.55 5.26 -7.60
CA VAL A 117 0.04 5.85 -8.84
C VAL A 117 0.90 7.05 -9.25
N CYS A 118 1.26 7.93 -8.31
CA CYS A 118 2.13 9.07 -8.58
C CYS A 118 3.50 8.67 -9.12
N GLU A 119 4.15 7.67 -8.51
CA GLU A 119 5.48 7.22 -8.96
C GLU A 119 5.40 6.44 -10.27
N ILE A 120 4.36 5.62 -10.51
CA ILE A 120 4.16 4.97 -11.80
C ILE A 120 3.92 5.98 -12.91
N ALA A 121 3.08 7.00 -12.69
CA ALA A 121 2.84 8.07 -13.66
C ALA A 121 4.15 8.81 -14.01
N ARG A 122 5.01 9.03 -13.01
CA ARG A 122 6.35 9.60 -13.21
C ARG A 122 7.25 8.73 -14.08
N VAL A 123 7.31 7.43 -13.78
CA VAL A 123 8.13 6.45 -14.53
C VAL A 123 7.69 6.38 -16.00
N VAL A 124 6.37 6.38 -16.23
CA VAL A 124 5.80 6.42 -17.58
C VAL A 124 6.23 7.67 -18.32
N LYS A 125 6.11 8.86 -17.70
CA LYS A 125 6.50 10.13 -18.31
C LYS A 125 7.99 10.19 -18.64
N GLN A 126 8.85 9.66 -17.77
CA GLN A 126 10.30 9.62 -17.99
C GLN A 126 10.75 8.70 -19.12
N LYS A 127 9.96 7.67 -19.47
CA LYS A 127 10.28 6.75 -20.58
C LYS A 127 9.66 7.16 -21.92
N SER A 128 8.76 8.15 -21.92
CA SER A 128 8.11 8.66 -23.13
C SER A 128 8.84 9.87 -23.74
N ASN A 129 9.72 10.52 -22.98
CA ASN A 129 10.68 11.52 -23.45
C ASN A 129 12.03 10.84 -23.69
#